data_AF-A0A6I4VT50-F1
#
_entry.id   AF-A0A6I4VT50-F1
#
_cell.length_a   1.000
_cell.length_b   1.000
_cell.length_c   1.000
_cell.angle_alpha   90.00
_cell.angle_beta   90.00
_cell.angle_gamma   90.00
#
_symmetry.space_group_name_H-M   'P 1'
#
loop_
_entity.id
_entity.type
_entity.pdbx_description
1 polymer ?
#
loop_
_entity_poly.entity_id
_entity_poly.type
_entity_poly.pdbx_seq_one_letter_code
_entity_poly.pdbx_strand_id
1 'polypeptide(L)' 'MGDACPLKSLEEELERVRKKLHQSVKGEPSRLLDPTVLPISRELDLLIVRYQHLKHGI' A
#
# COMPACT_ATOMS: atom_id res chain seq x y z
N MET A 1 -8.09 19.70 -17.96
CA MET A 1 -7.88 18.30 -17.54
C MET A 1 -7.08 18.38 -16.27
N GLY A 2 -7.66 18.01 -15.13
CA GLY A 2 -6.96 18.11 -13.85
C GLY A 2 -5.84 17.11 -13.81
N ASP A 3 -4.58 17.59 -13.78
CA ASP A 3 -3.43 16.76 -13.48
C ASP A 3 -3.61 16.20 -12.07
N ALA A 4 -4.18 15.00 -11.96
CA ALA A 4 -4.15 14.24 -10.73
C ALA A 4 -2.68 14.04 -10.40
N CYS A 5 -2.19 14.74 -9.37
CA CYS A 5 -0.80 14.64 -8.96
C CYS A 5 -0.49 13.16 -8.72
N PRO A 6 0.49 12.56 -9.43
CA PRO A 6 0.76 11.13 -9.36
C PRO A 6 0.96 10.61 -7.93
N LEU A 7 1.51 11.47 -7.07
CA LEU A 7 1.63 11.26 -5.63
C LEU A 7 0.31 11.07 -4.90
N LYS A 8 -0.70 11.91 -5.17
CA LYS A 8 -2.02 11.81 -4.53
C LYS A 8 -2.72 10.51 -4.91
N SER A 9 -2.67 10.13 -6.18
CA SER A 9 -3.22 8.85 -6.64
C SER A 9 -2.53 7.66 -5.96
N LEU A 10 -1.22 7.74 -5.75
CA LEU A 10 -0.47 6.71 -5.04
C LEU A 10 -0.75 6.67 -3.54
N GLU A 11 -0.97 7.82 -2.90
CA GLU A 11 -1.39 7.90 -1.48
C GLU A 11 -2.77 7.28 -1.27
N GLU A 12 -3.71 7.55 -2.17
CA GLU A 12 -5.03 6.91 -2.14
C GLU A 12 -4.93 5.39 -2.32
N GLU A 13 -4.07 4.93 -3.21
CA GLU A 13 -3.86 3.50 -3.45
C GLU A 13 -3.17 2.81 -2.27
N LEU A 14 -2.16 3.44 -1.67
CA LEU A 14 -1.54 3.01 -0.42
C LEU A 14 -2.58 2.87 0.70
N GLU A 15 -3.45 3.87 0.88
CA GLU A 15 -4.48 3.82 1.91
C GLU A 15 -5.52 2.71 1.63
N ARG A 16 -5.87 2.48 0.35
CA ARG A 16 -6.74 1.36 -0.04
C ARG A 16 -6.12 0.01 0.32
N VAL A 17 -4.86 -0.22 -0.05
CA VAL A 17 -4.17 -1.49 0.24
C VAL A 17 -3.94 -1.66 1.75
N ARG A 18 -3.62 -0.58 2.48
CA ARG A 18 -3.50 -0.59 3.95
C ARG A 18 -4.80 -1.03 4.62
N LYS A 19 -5.95 -0.49 4.18
CA LYS A 19 -7.26 -0.89 4.70
C LYS A 19 -7.57 -2.36 4.40
N LYS A 20 -7.28 -2.82 3.18
CA LYS A 20 -7.44 -4.23 2.79
C LYS A 20 -6.58 -5.14 3.66
N LEU A 21 -5.33 -4.78 3.91
CA LEU A 21 -4.43 -5.50 4.81
C LEU A 21 -5.02 -5.58 6.22
N HIS A 22 -5.45 -4.44 6.77
CA HIS A 22 -6.03 -4.35 8.11
C HIS A 22 -7.31 -5.20 8.25
N GLN A 23 -8.15 -5.23 7.21
CA GLN A 23 -9.34 -6.07 7.16
C GLN A 23 -8.99 -7.56 7.06
N SER A 24 -8.00 -7.93 6.23
CA SER A 24 -7.53 -9.31 6.09
C SER A 24 -6.97 -9.88 7.39
N VAL A 25 -6.24 -9.06 8.16
CA VAL A 25 -5.73 -9.46 9.48
C VAL A 25 -6.75 -9.27 10.59
N LYS A 26 -7.95 -8.74 10.31
CA LYS A 26 -8.99 -8.40 11.30
C LYS A 26 -8.47 -7.57 12.48
N GLY A 27 -7.46 -6.74 12.25
CA GLY A 27 -6.77 -5.99 13.31
C GLY A 27 -5.86 -6.81 14.22
N GLU A 28 -5.66 -8.11 13.97
CA GLU A 28 -4.76 -8.99 14.73
C GLU A 28 -3.37 -9.07 14.07
N PRO A 29 -2.32 -8.48 14.66
CA PRO A 29 -0.98 -8.47 14.07
C PRO A 29 -0.37 -9.86 13.90
N SER A 30 -0.77 -10.83 14.74
CA SER A 30 -0.34 -12.23 14.65
C SER A 30 -0.72 -12.89 13.32
N ARG A 31 -1.76 -12.39 12.64
CA ARG A 31 -2.18 -12.86 11.31
C ARG A 31 -1.36 -12.30 10.16
N LEU A 32 -0.39 -11.41 10.41
CA LEU A 32 0.52 -10.95 9.37
C LEU A 32 1.40 -12.08 8.81
N LEU A 33 1.57 -13.16 9.57
CA LEU A 33 2.26 -14.37 9.14
C LEU A 33 1.37 -15.30 8.29
N ASP A 34 0.09 -14.99 8.14
CA ASP A 34 -0.83 -15.77 7.33
C ASP A 34 -0.40 -15.66 5.85
N PRO A 35 -0.20 -16.78 5.15
CA PRO A 35 0.18 -16.78 3.73
C PRO A 35 -0.79 -16.00 2.83
N THR A 36 -2.05 -15.84 3.24
CA THR A 36 -3.06 -15.07 2.51
C THR A 36 -2.82 -13.56 2.55
N VAL A 37 -2.03 -13.10 3.52
CA VAL A 37 -1.67 -11.69 3.74
C VAL A 37 -0.40 -11.30 2.96
N LEU A 38 0.45 -12.28 2.66
CA LEU A 38 1.68 -12.13 1.87
C LEU A 38 1.50 -11.36 0.54
N PRO A 39 0.50 -11.68 -0.33
CA PRO A 39 0.32 -10.94 -1.58
C PRO A 39 -0.05 -9.46 -1.34
N ILE A 40 -0.83 -9.17 -0.30
CA ILE A 40 -1.22 -7.79 0.05
C ILE A 40 -0.02 -7.02 0.57
N SER A 41 0.83 -7.65 1.38
CA SER A 41 2.09 -7.05 1.85
C SER A 41 3.01 -6.70 0.69
N ARG A 42 3.18 -7.60 -0.29
CA ARG A 42 4.00 -7.35 -1.48
C ARG A 42 3.47 -6.18 -2.32
N GLU A 43 2.15 -6.08 -2.45
CA GLU A 43 1.50 -4.96 -3.14
C GLU A 43 1.79 -3.63 -2.42
N LEU A 44 1.74 -3.63 -1.09
CA LEU A 44 2.07 -2.45 -0.28
C LEU A 44 3.54 -2.05 -0.44
N ASP A 45 4.47 -3.01 -0.39
CA ASP A 45 5.90 -2.75 -0.56
C ASP A 45 6.20 -2.10 -1.92
N LEU A 46 5.60 -2.60 -3.00
CA LEU A 46 5.75 -2.01 -4.34
C LEU A 46 5.23 -0.58 -4.42
N LEU A 47 4.09 -0.30 -3.78
CA LEU A 47 3.52 1.05 -3.72
C LEU A 47 4.39 1.99 -2.90
N ILE A 48 4.97 1.53 -1.78
CA ILE A 48 5.89 2.32 -0.96
C ILE A 48 7.13 2.70 -1.77
N VAL A 49 7.72 1.75 -2.50
CA VAL A 49 8.88 2.03 -3.36
C VAL A 49 8.54 3.06 -4.43
N ARG A 50 7.40 2.89 -5.13
CA ARG A 50 6.94 3.86 -6.14
C ARG A 50 6.68 5.25 -5.55
N TYR A 51 6.10 5.31 -4.36
CA TYR A 51 5.87 6.57 -3.65
C TYR A 51 7.19 7.26 -3.30
N GLN A 52 8.16 6.50 -2.79
CA GLN A 52 9.49 7.01 -2.47
C GLN A 52 10.21 7.52 -3.71
N HIS A 53 10.16 6.79 -4.83
CA HIS A 53 10.73 7.24 -6.11
C HIS A 53 10.09 8.55 -6.58
N LEU A 54 8.76 8.68 -6.53
CA LEU A 54 8.07 9.92 -6.95
C LEU A 54 8.31 11.08 -6.00
N LYS A 55 8.39 10.81 -4.69
CA LYS A 55 8.55 11.85 -3.66
C LYS A 55 9.98 12.36 -3.55
N HIS A 56 10.96 11.47 -3.71
CA HIS A 56 12.37 11.74 -3.44
C HIS A 56 13.27 11.63 -4.67
N GLY A 57 12.78 11.12 -5.81
CA GLY A 57 13.53 11.03 -7.07
C GLY A 57 14.71 10.05 -7.03
N ILE A 58 14.65 9.04 -6.16
CA ILE A 58 15.69 7.99 -6.00
C ILE A 58 15.55 6.93 -7.09
#